data_AF-A0A497LGZ8-F1
#
_entry.id   AF-A0A497LGZ8-F1
#
_cell.length_a   1.000
_cell.length_b   1.000
_cell.length_c   1.000
_cell.angle_alpha   90.00
_cell.angle_beta   90.00
_cell.angle_gamma   90.00
#
_symmetry.space_group_name_H-M   'P 1'
#
loop_
_entity.id
_entity.type
_entity.pdbx_description
1 polymer ?
#
loop_
_entity_poly.entity_id
_entity_poly.type
_entity_poly.pdbx_seq_one_letter_code
_entity_poly.pdbx_strand_id
1 'polypeptide(L)'
;MKFILVTGTAVKQAQGKEHGKISEKYKEAAAVCEFSEEDLAKLGVQPGDPVRVTSKFGSVVVKAAKAREPTPGIAFIPTGPWANAVTSSQTRGAGIPSYKSLEVEVEPAPGEEVLDLPQLLKQTLGGLKEA
;
A
#
# COMPACT_ATOMS: atom_id res chain seq x y z
N MET A 1 -8.98 10.67 6.13
CA MET A 1 -8.01 11.80 6.16
C MET A 1 -7.20 11.82 4.88
N LYS A 2 -6.76 12.99 4.41
CA LYS A 2 -5.99 13.13 3.16
C LYS A 2 -4.48 13.05 3.40
N PHE A 3 -3.78 12.37 2.50
CA PHE A 3 -2.33 12.21 2.51
C PHE A 3 -1.75 12.33 1.10
N ILE A 4 -0.45 12.65 1.03
CA ILE A 4 0.33 12.43 -0.18
C ILE A 4 0.98 11.05 -0.09
N LEU A 5 0.58 10.14 -0.97
CA LEU A 5 1.15 8.82 -1.10
C LEU A 5 2.46 8.87 -1.88
N VAL A 6 3.52 8.37 -1.24
CA VAL A 6 4.81 8.09 -1.86
C VAL A 6 5.00 6.57 -1.91
N THR A 7 5.49 6.06 -3.03
CA THR A 7 5.88 4.66 -3.14
C THR A 7 7.38 4.55 -3.33
N GLY A 8 7.97 3.46 -2.86
CA GLY A 8 9.40 3.20 -3.01
C GLY A 8 9.80 1.80 -2.57
N THR A 9 11.04 1.44 -2.84
CA THR A 9 11.59 0.16 -2.39
C THR A 9 11.91 0.23 -0.91
N ALA A 10 11.38 -0.71 -0.13
CA ALA A 10 11.75 -0.89 1.27
C ALA A 10 12.64 -2.14 1.42
N VAL A 11 13.61 -2.11 2.33
CA VAL A 11 14.58 -3.22 2.52
C VAL A 11 13.85 -4.53 2.84
N LYS A 12 12.88 -4.50 3.77
CA LYS A 12 12.10 -5.68 4.15
C LYS A 12 11.27 -6.21 2.97
N GLN A 13 10.68 -5.31 2.18
CA GLN A 13 9.91 -5.67 0.99
C GLN A 13 10.80 -6.33 -0.07
N ALA A 14 12.02 -5.81 -0.29
CA ALA A 14 12.97 -6.38 -1.22
C ALA A 14 13.41 -7.79 -0.77
N GLN A 15 13.73 -7.97 0.51
CA GLN A 15 14.06 -9.29 1.08
C GLN A 15 12.89 -10.28 1.00
N GLY A 16 11.66 -9.82 1.25
CA GLY A 16 10.46 -10.63 1.10
C GLY A 16 10.24 -11.07 -0.35
N LYS A 17 10.53 -10.20 -1.32
CA LYS A 17 10.43 -10.51 -2.74
C LYS A 17 11.37 -11.64 -3.14
N GLU A 18 12.61 -11.64 -2.65
CA GLU A 18 13.59 -12.71 -2.89
C GLU A 18 13.20 -14.03 -2.23
N HIS A 19 12.49 -13.98 -1.10
CA HIS A 19 11.93 -15.18 -0.47
C HIS A 19 10.75 -15.77 -1.27
N GLY A 20 9.97 -14.92 -1.92
CA GLY A 20 8.88 -15.30 -2.82
C GLY A 20 7.67 -14.37 -2.68
N LYS A 21 7.10 -13.94 -3.80
CA LYS A 21 6.01 -12.95 -3.82
C LYS A 21 4.67 -13.46 -3.25
N ILE A 22 4.48 -14.77 -3.16
CA ILE A 22 3.27 -15.39 -2.57
C ILE A 22 3.47 -15.64 -1.07
N SER A 23 4.70 -15.47 -0.55
CA SER A 23 4.98 -15.73 0.85
C SER A 23 4.33 -14.69 1.77
N GLU A 24 3.94 -15.13 2.97
CA GLU A 24 3.49 -14.23 4.04
C GLU A 24 4.55 -13.17 4.37
N LYS A 25 5.84 -13.55 4.30
CA LYS A 25 6.95 -12.61 4.53
C LYS A 25 6.94 -11.43 3.55
N TYR A 26 6.59 -11.67 2.28
CA TYR A 26 6.42 -10.59 1.32
C TYR A 26 5.18 -9.76 1.61
N LYS A 27 4.04 -10.41 1.90
CA LYS A 27 2.79 -9.74 2.24
C LYS A 27 2.96 -8.81 3.44
N GLU A 28 3.52 -9.29 4.55
CA GLU A 28 3.76 -8.50 5.75
C GLU A 28 4.69 -7.30 5.52
N ALA A 29 5.61 -7.40 4.56
CA ALA A 29 6.56 -6.34 4.27
C ALA A 29 6.08 -5.36 3.18
N ALA A 30 5.19 -5.78 2.29
CA ALA A 30 4.74 -5.00 1.13
C ALA A 30 3.31 -4.45 1.27
N ALA A 31 2.46 -5.11 2.05
CA ALA A 31 1.07 -4.73 2.28
C ALA A 31 0.91 -3.85 3.53
N VAL A 32 1.77 -2.84 3.63
CA VAL A 32 1.81 -1.90 4.75
C VAL A 32 1.75 -0.46 4.26
N CYS A 33 1.18 0.44 5.06
CA CYS A 33 1.27 1.88 4.86
C CYS A 33 1.90 2.54 6.08
N GLU A 34 3.05 3.17 5.87
CA GLU A 34 3.81 3.84 6.91
C GLU A 34 3.35 5.30 7.07
N PHE A 35 3.16 5.71 8.32
CA PHE A 35 2.74 7.05 8.71
C PHE A 35 3.64 7.63 9.79
N SER A 36 3.59 8.96 9.95
CA SER A 36 4.15 9.61 11.14
C SER A 36 3.36 9.22 12.40
N GLU A 37 4.00 9.33 13.57
CA GLU A 37 3.33 9.05 14.85
C GLU A 37 2.15 10.00 15.11
N GLU A 38 2.28 11.26 14.69
CA GLU A 38 1.20 12.25 14.76
C GLU A 38 0.02 11.86 13.86
N ASP A 39 0.29 11.35 12.65
CA ASP A 39 -0.78 10.95 11.73
C ASP A 39 -1.50 9.68 12.20
N LEU A 40 -0.77 8.72 12.79
CA LEU A 40 -1.37 7.55 13.44
C LEU A 40 -2.32 7.98 14.56
N ALA A 41 -1.88 8.92 15.40
CA ALA A 41 -2.71 9.47 16.48
C ALA A 41 -3.95 10.19 15.95
N LYS A 42 -3.81 11.01 14.89
CA LYS A 42 -4.94 11.71 14.25
C LYS A 42 -5.92 10.75 13.57
N LEU A 43 -5.42 9.68 12.96
CA LEU A 43 -6.24 8.62 12.38
C LEU A 43 -6.92 7.75 13.44
N GLY A 44 -6.40 7.75 14.67
CA GLY A 44 -6.89 6.88 15.75
C GLY A 44 -6.55 5.40 15.52
N VAL A 45 -5.44 5.11 14.83
CA VAL A 45 -5.01 3.75 14.47
C VAL A 45 -3.65 3.44 15.08
N GLN A 46 -3.44 2.19 15.49
CA GLN A 46 -2.17 1.69 16.00
C GLN A 46 -1.40 0.95 14.91
N PRO A 47 -0.06 0.86 15.00
CA PRO A 47 0.71 -0.01 14.11
C PRO A 47 0.19 -1.46 14.15
N GLY A 48 -0.12 -2.00 12.98
CA GLY A 48 -0.73 -3.32 12.81
C GLY A 48 -2.22 -3.27 12.44
N ASP A 49 -2.92 -2.18 12.75
CA ASP A 49 -4.34 -2.04 12.44
C ASP A 49 -4.58 -1.93 10.92
N PRO A 50 -5.69 -2.47 10.41
CA PRO A 50 -6.07 -2.31 9.01
C PRO A 50 -6.50 -0.87 8.71
N VAL A 51 -5.98 -0.32 7.63
CA VAL A 51 -6.40 0.96 7.05
C VAL A 51 -6.75 0.77 5.58
N ARG A 52 -7.82 1.44 5.15
CA ARG A 52 -8.19 1.53 3.74
C ARG A 52 -7.57 2.78 3.15
N VAL A 53 -6.80 2.58 2.08
CA VAL A 53 -6.19 3.64 1.28
C VAL A 53 -6.95 3.73 -0.03
N THR A 54 -7.52 4.88 -0.33
CA THR A 54 -8.34 5.11 -1.51
C THR A 54 -7.78 6.26 -2.33
N SER A 55 -7.69 6.05 -3.63
CA SER A 55 -7.35 7.06 -4.62
C SER A 55 -8.45 7.12 -5.68
N LYS A 56 -8.35 8.05 -6.62
CA LYS A 56 -9.22 8.06 -7.81
C LYS A 56 -9.05 6.85 -8.75
N PHE A 57 -8.02 6.02 -8.53
CA PHE A 57 -7.71 4.86 -9.37
C PHE A 57 -8.17 3.52 -8.79
N GLY A 58 -8.47 3.49 -7.49
CA GLY A 58 -8.83 2.27 -6.78
C GLY A 58 -8.64 2.42 -5.27
N SER A 59 -8.90 1.33 -4.56
CA SER A 59 -8.83 1.25 -3.10
C SER A 59 -8.17 -0.06 -2.68
N VAL A 60 -7.43 -0.03 -1.57
CA VAL A 60 -6.74 -1.20 -1.02
C VAL A 60 -6.72 -1.13 0.51
N VAL A 61 -6.85 -2.29 1.16
CA VAL A 61 -6.65 -2.43 2.60
C VAL A 61 -5.23 -2.92 2.86
N VAL A 62 -4.51 -2.23 3.75
CA VAL A 62 -3.12 -2.51 4.15
C VAL A 62 -2.97 -2.31 5.66
N LYS A 63 -1.89 -2.82 6.26
CA LYS A 63 -1.62 -2.60 7.69
C LYS A 63 -0.97 -1.24 7.91
N ALA A 64 -1.44 -0.48 8.89
CA ALA A 64 -0.76 0.72 9.35
C ALA A 64 0.59 0.36 9.98
N ALA A 65 1.62 1.17 9.72
CA ALA A 65 2.95 1.00 10.28
C ALA A 65 3.53 2.36 10.68
N LYS A 66 4.46 2.36 11.64
CA LYS A 66 5.22 3.57 12.01
C LYS A 66 6.36 3.76 11.00
N ALA A 67 6.42 4.94 10.39
CA ALA A 67 7.52 5.33 9.52
C ALA A 67 8.83 5.44 10.30
N ARG A 68 9.94 4.97 9.70
CA ARG A 68 11.29 5.14 10.26
C ARG A 68 11.72 6.61 10.25
N GLU A 69 11.44 7.29 9.15
CA GLU A 69 11.71 8.71 8.92
C GLU A 69 10.37 9.41 8.70
N PRO A 70 9.67 9.78 9.79
CA PRO A 70 8.30 10.28 9.70
C PRO A 70 8.26 11.68 9.11
N THR A 71 7.35 11.90 8.16
CA THR A 71 6.98 13.23 7.66
C THR A 71 5.46 13.36 7.73
N PRO A 72 4.91 14.25 8.58
CA PRO A 72 3.47 14.41 8.72
C PRO A 72 2.77 14.69 7.38
N GLY A 73 1.62 14.06 7.14
CA GLY A 73 0.85 14.19 5.90
C GLY A 73 1.39 13.40 4.70
N ILE A 74 2.51 12.68 4.88
CA ILE A 74 3.04 11.73 3.90
C ILE A 74 2.71 10.31 4.33
N ALA A 75 2.07 9.57 3.43
CA ALA A 75 1.86 8.13 3.56
C ALA A 75 2.85 7.41 2.65
N PHE A 76 3.48 6.33 3.13
CA PHE A 76 4.40 5.53 2.31
C PHE A 76 3.91 4.09 2.17
N ILE A 77 3.84 3.59 0.93
CA ILE A 77 3.56 2.16 0.66
C ILE A 77 4.73 1.59 -0.14
N PRO A 78 5.35 0.48 0.29
CA PRO A 78 6.37 -0.19 -0.49
C PRO A 78 5.88 -0.56 -1.89
N THR A 79 6.74 -0.43 -2.91
CA THR A 79 6.38 -0.77 -4.30
C THR A 79 5.91 -2.23 -4.39
N GLY A 80 4.75 -2.44 -4.99
CA GLY A 80 4.18 -3.76 -5.13
C GLY A 80 2.70 -3.72 -5.51
N PRO A 81 2.05 -4.89 -5.56
CA PRO A 81 0.66 -5.03 -5.99
C PRO A 81 -0.33 -4.18 -5.17
N TRP A 82 -0.16 -4.10 -3.84
CA TRP A 82 -0.99 -3.25 -2.98
C TRP A 82 -0.85 -1.75 -3.30
N ALA A 83 0.38 -1.26 -3.50
CA ALA A 83 0.59 0.12 -3.95
C ALA A 83 -0.03 0.36 -5.34
N ASN A 84 0.11 -0.61 -6.25
CA ASN A 84 -0.38 -0.48 -7.61
C ASN A 84 -1.91 -0.33 -7.68
N ALA A 85 -2.64 -0.95 -6.74
CA ALA A 85 -4.10 -0.86 -6.65
C ALA A 85 -4.63 0.58 -6.42
N VAL A 86 -3.77 1.51 -5.99
CA VAL A 86 -4.12 2.92 -5.75
C VAL A 86 -3.28 3.90 -6.57
N THR A 87 -2.50 3.42 -7.55
CA THR A 87 -1.64 4.27 -8.38
C THR A 87 -2.15 4.38 -9.81
N SER A 88 -1.71 5.42 -10.52
CA SER A 88 -2.10 5.63 -11.91
C SER A 88 -1.30 4.76 -12.86
N SER A 89 -1.95 4.17 -13.86
CA SER A 89 -1.29 3.59 -15.04
C SER A 89 -0.84 4.67 -16.07
N GLN A 90 -1.22 5.93 -15.88
CA GLN A 90 -0.92 7.00 -16.84
C GLN A 90 0.56 7.41 -16.80
N THR A 91 1.19 7.40 -17.97
CA THR A 91 2.63 7.71 -18.15
C THR A 91 2.90 9.13 -18.64
N ARG A 92 1.87 9.85 -19.09
CA ARG A 92 1.98 11.20 -19.70
C ARG A 92 3.04 11.29 -20.81
N GLY A 93 3.23 10.21 -21.57
CA GLY A 93 4.19 10.14 -22.68
C GLY A 93 5.64 9.84 -22.27
N ALA A 94 5.93 9.69 -20.98
CA ALA A 94 7.29 9.39 -20.48
C ALA A 94 7.62 7.89 -20.43
N GLY A 95 6.64 7.02 -20.70
CA GLY A 95 6.79 5.55 -20.59
C GLY A 95 6.80 5.01 -19.15
N ILE A 96 6.85 5.87 -18.14
CA ILE A 96 6.84 5.49 -16.71
C ILE A 96 5.55 6.03 -16.05
N PRO A 97 4.73 5.19 -15.43
CA PRO A 97 3.52 5.65 -14.74
C PRO A 97 3.78 6.56 -13.52
N SER A 98 2.75 7.31 -13.15
CA SER A 98 2.79 8.20 -11.98
C SER A 98 2.59 7.38 -10.69
N TYR A 99 3.68 6.92 -10.09
CA TYR A 99 3.68 6.09 -8.87
C TYR A 99 3.89 6.87 -7.56
N LYS A 100 4.32 8.13 -7.63
CA LYS A 100 4.68 8.93 -6.45
C LYS A 100 3.88 10.23 -6.43
N SER A 101 3.72 10.75 -5.23
CA SER A 101 3.09 12.06 -4.97
C SER A 101 1.63 12.09 -5.42
N LEU A 102 0.86 11.08 -5.00
CA LEU A 102 -0.57 10.95 -5.30
C LEU A 102 -1.39 11.35 -4.08
N GLU A 103 -2.42 12.19 -4.26
CA GLU A 103 -3.39 12.42 -3.18
C GLU A 103 -4.22 11.16 -2.96
N VAL A 104 -4.27 10.71 -1.70
CA VAL A 104 -5.07 9.58 -1.25
C VAL A 104 -5.86 9.92 -0.01
N GLU A 105 -6.98 9.24 0.18
CA GLU A 105 -7.75 9.26 1.41
C GLU A 105 -7.50 7.97 2.18
N VAL A 106 -7.16 8.10 3.46
CA VAL A 106 -6.90 7.00 4.39
C VAL A 106 -7.92 7.03 5.51
N GLU A 107 -8.53 5.89 5.79
CA GLU A 107 -9.48 5.69 6.89
C GLU A 107 -9.21 4.38 7.64
N PRO A 108 -9.51 4.30 8.95
CA PRO A 108 -9.49 3.04 9.69
C PRO A 108 -10.46 2.03 9.05
N ALA A 109 -10.04 0.77 8.95
CA ALA A 109 -10.81 -0.29 8.31
C ALA A 109 -11.04 -1.49 9.27
N PRO A 110 -11.63 -1.26 10.47
CA PRO A 110 -11.77 -2.31 11.47
C PRO A 110 -12.62 -3.47 10.94
N GLY A 111 -12.11 -4.70 11.09
CA GLY A 111 -12.76 -5.92 10.61
C GLY A 111 -12.51 -6.26 9.14
N GLU A 112 -11.79 -5.42 8.40
CA GLU A 112 -11.31 -5.76 7.06
C GLU A 112 -9.94 -6.43 7.11
N GLU A 113 -9.76 -7.41 6.23
CA GLU A 113 -8.50 -8.14 6.11
C GLU A 113 -7.66 -7.63 4.94
N VAL A 114 -6.34 -7.61 5.15
CA VAL A 114 -5.39 -7.39 4.07
C VAL A 114 -5.36 -8.64 3.19
N LEU A 115 -5.85 -8.50 1.95
CA LEU A 115 -5.86 -9.59 0.98
C LEU A 115 -4.46 -10.11 0.70
N ASP A 116 -4.35 -11.43 0.52
CA ASP A 116 -3.15 -12.03 -0.04
C ASP A 116 -2.96 -11.64 -1.52
N LEU A 117 -1.79 -11.96 -2.07
CA LEU A 117 -1.47 -11.56 -3.44
C LEU A 117 -2.41 -12.21 -4.48
N PRO A 118 -2.68 -13.53 -4.47
CA PRO A 118 -3.66 -14.14 -5.38
C PRO A 118 -5.05 -13.51 -5.31
N GLN A 119 -5.58 -13.27 -4.11
CA GLN A 119 -6.88 -12.65 -3.87
C GLN A 119 -6.91 -11.22 -4.43
N LEU A 120 -5.88 -10.42 -4.15
CA LEU A 120 -5.77 -9.06 -4.65
C LEU A 120 -5.74 -9.02 -6.19
N LEU A 121 -4.96 -9.90 -6.82
CA LEU A 121 -4.89 -9.98 -8.28
C LEU A 121 -6.23 -10.45 -8.87
N LYS A 122 -6.90 -11.39 -8.22
CA LYS A 122 -8.24 -11.84 -8.65
C LYS A 122 -9.25 -10.69 -8.61
N GLN A 123 -9.23 -9.88 -7.56
CA GLN A 123 -10.11 -8.72 -7.44
C GLN A 123 -9.78 -7.62 -8.46
N THR A 124 -8.49 -7.34 -8.70
CA THR A 124 -8.08 -6.22 -9.55
C THR A 124 -8.07 -6.54 -11.05
N LEU A 125 -7.80 -7.79 -11.43
CA LEU A 125 -7.64 -8.20 -12.83
C LEU A 125 -8.69 -9.21 -13.32
N GLY A 126 -9.62 -9.65 -12.46
CA GLY A 126 -10.65 -10.62 -12.82
C GLY A 126 -10.20 -12.10 -12.75
N GLY A 127 -9.02 -12.38 -12.18
CA GLY A 127 -8.49 -13.73 -11.93
C GLY A 127 -7.31 -14.12 -12.81
N LEU A 128 -6.31 -14.79 -12.21
CA LEU A 128 -5.38 -15.64 -12.95
C LEU A 128 -6.17 -16.86 -13.41
N LYS A 129 -6.30 -17.09 -14.73
CA LYS A 129 -6.61 -18.43 -15.21
C LYS A 129 -5.50 -19.33 -14.68
N GLU A 130 -5.87 -20.41 -14.00
CA GLU A 130 -4.92 -21.43 -13.53
C GLU A 130 -3.98 -21.77 -14.69
N ALA A 131 -2.68 -21.66 -14.43
CA ALA A 131 -1.62 -21.97 -15.38
C ALA A 131 -1.39 -23.47 -15.43
#